data_AF-A0A7X5C8Y8-F1
#
_entry.id   AF-A0A7X5C8Y8-F1
#
_cell.length_a   1.000
_cell.length_b   1.000
_cell.length_c   1.000
_cell.angle_alpha   90.00
_cell.angle_beta   90.00
_cell.angle_gamma   90.00
#
_symmetry.space_group_name_H-M   'P 1'
#
loop_
_entity.id
_entity.type
_entity.pdbx_description
1 polymer ?
#
loop_
_entity_poly.entity_id
_entity_poly.type
_entity_poly.pdbx_seq_one_letter_code
_entity_poly.pdbx_strand_id
1 'polypeptide(L)'
;MTKDEIRTICEKRFAELGAEKIELQPSGKCWTLDGEFFKVTTLRSWWVLEWTDNRSQASNFGFEDVDLMPYNISEAEVLEQVNSLIVK
;
A
#
# COMPACT_ATOMS: atom_id res chain seq x y z
N MET A 1 -10.77 4.20 13.12
CA MET A 1 -11.34 4.29 11.76
C MET A 1 -11.81 2.91 11.31
N THR A 2 -12.70 2.83 10.33
CA THR A 2 -13.10 1.57 9.69
C THR A 2 -12.03 1.10 8.70
N LYS A 3 -12.16 -0.15 8.25
CA LYS A 3 -11.25 -0.73 7.25
C LYS A 3 -11.29 0.03 5.94
N ASP A 4 -12.48 0.42 5.50
CA ASP A 4 -12.69 1.10 4.22
C ASP A 4 -12.22 2.55 4.27
N GLU A 5 -12.32 3.21 5.43
CA GLU A 5 -11.75 4.52 5.67
C GLU A 5 -10.22 4.50 5.52
N ILE A 6 -9.53 3.57 6.21
CA ILE A 6 -8.07 3.44 6.12
C ILE A 6 -7.63 3.18 4.68
N ARG A 7 -8.31 2.26 3.98
CA ARG A 7 -8.04 1.97 2.58
C ARG A 7 -8.15 3.22 1.71
N THR A 8 -9.23 3.97 1.89
CA THR A 8 -9.50 5.19 1.11
C THR A 8 -8.41 6.23 1.35
N ILE A 9 -7.94 6.38 2.59
CA ILE A 9 -6.84 7.28 2.94
C ILE A 9 -5.55 6.84 2.24
N CYS A 10 -5.18 5.55 2.31
CA CYS A 10 -3.98 5.05 1.63
C CYS A 10 -4.07 5.24 0.11
N GLU A 11 -5.17 4.83 -0.53
CA GLU A 11 -5.37 4.98 -1.97
C GLU A 11 -5.34 6.46 -2.41
N LYS A 12 -5.97 7.35 -1.65
CA LYS A 12 -5.93 8.80 -1.90
C LYS A 12 -4.51 9.35 -1.75
N ARG A 13 -3.79 8.92 -0.72
CA ARG A 13 -2.42 9.38 -0.46
C ARG A 13 -1.46 8.96 -1.58
N PHE A 14 -1.56 7.73 -2.06
CA PHE A 14 -0.79 7.28 -3.23
C PHE A 14 -1.08 8.15 -4.46
N ALA A 15 -2.35 8.44 -4.73
CA ALA A 15 -2.72 9.32 -5.84
C ALA A 15 -2.18 10.75 -5.68
N GLU A 16 -2.22 11.31 -4.46
CA GLU A 16 -1.64 12.63 -4.14
C GLU A 16 -0.12 12.69 -4.32
N LEU A 17 0.56 11.56 -4.09
CA LEU A 17 2.00 11.41 -4.32
C LEU A 17 2.36 11.16 -5.80
N GLY A 18 1.37 11.09 -6.69
CA GLY A 18 1.58 10.87 -8.11
C GLY A 18 1.67 9.40 -8.51
N ALA A 19 1.32 8.47 -7.63
CA ALA A 19 1.34 7.05 -7.95
C ALA A 19 0.23 6.69 -8.94
N GLU A 20 0.55 5.85 -9.93
CA GLU A 20 -0.42 5.33 -10.89
C GLU A 20 -1.05 4.03 -10.37
N LYS A 21 -2.38 3.95 -10.41
CA LYS A 21 -3.10 2.71 -10.11
C LYS A 21 -3.01 1.76 -11.29
N ILE A 22 -2.50 0.57 -11.05
CA ILE A 22 -2.29 -0.46 -12.07
C ILE A 22 -2.92 -1.79 -11.64
N GLU A 23 -3.23 -2.65 -12.60
CA GLU A 23 -3.68 -4.01 -12.33
C GLU A 23 -2.61 -4.98 -12.83
N LEU A 24 -2.03 -5.75 -11.90
CA LEU A 24 -1.04 -6.77 -12.18
C LEU A 24 -1.70 -8.14 -12.02
N GLN A 25 -1.91 -8.86 -13.11
CA GLN A 25 -2.38 -10.24 -13.04
C GLN A 25 -1.19 -11.17 -12.74
N PRO A 26 -1.28 -12.13 -11.80
CA PRO A 26 -2.43 -12.48 -10.94
C PRO A 26 -2.59 -11.70 -9.61
N SER A 27 -1.67 -10.80 -9.25
CA SER A 27 -1.61 -10.10 -7.96
C SER A 27 -2.74 -9.12 -7.62
N GLY A 28 -3.51 -8.67 -8.61
CA GLY A 28 -4.62 -7.72 -8.48
C GLY A 28 -4.20 -6.25 -8.57
N LYS A 29 -4.97 -5.37 -7.92
CA LYS A 29 -4.77 -3.91 -7.97
C LYS A 29 -3.56 -3.50 -7.13
N CYS A 30 -2.65 -2.77 -7.74
CA CYS A 30 -1.45 -2.20 -7.14
C CYS A 30 -1.31 -0.71 -7.51
N TRP A 31 -0.37 -0.03 -6.88
CA TRP A 31 0.05 1.32 -7.20
C TRP A 31 1.51 1.29 -7.64
N THR A 32 1.90 2.09 -8.62
CA THR A 32 3.31 2.28 -8.98
C THR A 32 3.73 3.72 -8.75
N LEU A 33 4.82 3.89 -8.01
CA LEU A 33 5.42 5.19 -7.68
C LEU A 33 6.93 5.03 -7.85
N ASP A 34 7.54 5.85 -8.70
CA ASP A 34 8.99 5.85 -8.97
C ASP A 34 9.61 4.47 -9.32
N GLY A 35 8.83 3.60 -9.95
CA GLY A 35 9.25 2.25 -10.35
C GLY A 35 9.04 1.18 -9.25
N GLU A 36 8.67 1.59 -8.05
CA GLU A 36 8.26 0.71 -6.97
C GLU A 36 6.77 0.39 -7.04
N PHE A 37 6.40 -0.81 -6.62
CA PHE A 37 5.04 -1.33 -6.62
C PHE A 37 4.53 -1.46 -5.20
N PHE A 38 3.38 -0.87 -4.92
CA PHE A 38 2.71 -0.92 -3.62
C PHE A 38 1.36 -1.62 -3.74
N LYS A 39 1.06 -2.50 -2.80
CA LYS A 39 -0.22 -3.19 -2.69
C LYS A 39 -0.78 -2.99 -1.30
N VAL A 40 -1.94 -2.36 -1.22
CA VAL A 40 -2.71 -2.26 0.01
C VAL A 40 -3.56 -3.52 0.10
N THR A 41 -3.35 -4.37 1.11
CA THR A 41 -4.13 -5.61 1.31
C THR A 41 -4.46 -5.87 2.78
N THR A 42 -5.32 -6.84 3.05
CA THR A 42 -5.71 -7.20 4.42
C THR A 42 -5.09 -8.52 4.84
N LEU A 43 -4.38 -8.54 5.98
CA LEU A 43 -3.95 -9.77 6.65
C LEU A 43 -4.72 -9.95 7.95
N ARG A 44 -5.64 -10.92 7.97
CA ARG A 44 -6.50 -11.25 9.12
C ARG A 44 -7.32 -10.04 9.62
N SER A 45 -6.83 -9.36 10.65
CA SER A 45 -7.48 -8.29 11.40
C SER A 45 -6.74 -6.96 11.26
N TRP A 46 -5.83 -6.83 10.30
CA TRP A 46 -5.05 -5.62 10.07
C TRP A 46 -4.97 -5.32 8.57
N TRP A 47 -4.83 -4.04 8.24
CA TRP A 47 -4.39 -3.65 6.90
C TRP A 47 -2.88 -3.79 6.84
N VAL A 48 -2.38 -4.15 5.68
CA VAL A 48 -0.95 -4.17 5.41
C VAL A 48 -0.66 -3.46 4.10
N LEU A 49 0.44 -2.72 4.09
CA LEU A 49 1.03 -2.20 2.88
C LEU A 49 2.22 -3.08 2.53
N GLU A 50 2.07 -3.81 1.44
CA GLU A 50 3.08 -4.66 0.82
C GLU A 50 3.76 -3.86 -0.30
N TRP A 51 5.08 -3.88 -0.45
CA TRP A 51 5.72 -3.22 -1.60
C TRP A 51 6.90 -4.01 -2.18
N THR A 52 7.42 -3.60 -3.33
CA THR A 52 8.64 -4.15 -3.95
C THR A 52 9.08 -3.27 -5.10
N ASP A 53 10.38 -3.16 -5.33
CA ASP A 53 10.97 -2.51 -6.50
C ASP A 53 11.05 -3.45 -7.73
N ASN A 54 10.62 -4.71 -7.60
CA ASN A 54 10.71 -5.72 -8.64
C ASN A 54 9.34 -6.11 -9.20
N ARG A 55 9.06 -5.68 -10.44
CA ARG A 55 7.81 -6.01 -11.16
C ARG A 55 7.52 -7.50 -11.25
N SER A 56 8.55 -8.34 -11.44
CA SER A 56 8.37 -9.79 -11.56
C SER A 56 7.98 -10.41 -10.23
N GLN A 57 8.55 -9.90 -9.12
CA GLN A 57 8.12 -10.28 -7.77
C GLN A 57 6.68 -9.83 -7.53
N ALA A 58 6.38 -8.56 -7.79
CA ALA A 58 5.03 -8.01 -7.64
C ALA A 58 3.98 -8.85 -8.39
N SER A 59 4.31 -9.37 -9.57
CA SER A 59 3.42 -10.23 -10.37
C SER A 59 3.27 -11.65 -9.80
N ASN A 60 4.29 -12.18 -9.12
CA ASN A 60 4.28 -13.51 -8.51
C ASN A 60 3.79 -13.52 -7.05
N PHE A 61 3.06 -12.48 -6.63
CA PHE A 61 2.68 -12.24 -5.24
C PHE A 61 3.86 -12.08 -4.27
N GLY A 62 5.06 -11.82 -4.78
CA GLY A 62 6.23 -11.46 -4.00
C GLY A 62 6.22 -9.97 -3.72
N PHE A 63 5.96 -9.60 -2.48
CA PHE A 63 6.18 -8.24 -1.99
C PHE A 63 7.15 -8.36 -0.80
N GLU A 64 8.15 -7.49 -0.78
CA GLU A 64 9.24 -7.48 0.17
C GLU A 64 9.07 -6.24 1.06
N ASP A 65 9.14 -6.43 2.38
CA ASP A 65 8.73 -5.49 3.42
C ASP A 65 7.19 -5.26 3.50
N VAL A 66 6.68 -5.37 4.73
CA VAL A 66 5.25 -5.27 5.03
C VAL A 66 5.02 -4.43 6.27
N ASP A 67 4.23 -3.38 6.12
CA ASP A 67 3.86 -2.49 7.21
C ASP A 67 2.44 -2.76 7.69
N LEU A 68 2.31 -3.13 8.97
CA LEU A 68 1.04 -3.44 9.60
C LEU A 68 0.34 -2.16 10.08
N MET A 69 -0.94 -2.01 9.73
CA MET A 69 -1.75 -0.85 10.09
C MET A 69 -2.90 -1.24 11.05
N PRO A 70 -2.98 -0.59 12.24
CA PRO A 70 -4.07 -0.80 13.18
C PRO A 70 -5.42 -0.21 12.75
N TYR A 71 -6.56 -0.78 13.18
CA TYR A 71 -7.88 -0.15 12.93
C TYR A 71 -8.18 1.01 13.89
N ASN A 72 -7.61 0.98 15.10
CA ASN A 72 -7.65 2.09 16.04
C ASN A 72 -6.47 3.02 15.84
N ILE A 73 -6.41 3.62 14.65
CA ILE A 73 -5.40 4.59 14.22
C ILE A 73 -6.13 5.85 13.73
N SER A 74 -5.50 7.01 13.82
CA SER A 74 -5.96 8.26 13.23
C SER A 74 -5.50 8.41 11.77
N GLU A 75 -6.16 9.29 11.00
CA GLU A 75 -5.75 9.58 9.62
C GLU A 75 -4.31 10.09 9.55
N ALA A 76 -3.90 10.94 10.49
CA ALA A 76 -2.54 11.46 10.54
C ALA A 76 -1.49 10.35 10.70
N GLU A 77 -1.75 9.39 11.60
CA GLU A 77 -0.87 8.22 11.80
C GLU A 77 -0.85 7.30 10.56
N VAL A 78 -1.98 7.12 9.85
CA VAL A 78 -2.00 6.40 8.56
C VAL A 78 -1.12 7.08 7.53
N LEU A 79 -1.25 8.41 7.39
CA LEU A 79 -0.47 9.19 6.44
C LEU A 79 1.02 9.16 6.79
N GLU A 80 1.37 9.27 8.07
CA GLU A 80 2.74 9.15 8.55
C GLU A 80 3.33 7.79 8.17
N GLN A 81 2.60 6.70 8.40
CA GLN A 81 3.06 5.36 8.05
C GLN A 81 3.26 5.21 6.53
N VAL A 82 2.27 5.57 5.71
CA VAL A 82 2.42 5.54 4.24
C VAL A 82 3.60 6.38 3.76
N ASN A 83 3.79 7.58 4.32
CA ASN A 83 4.91 8.44 3.95
C ASN A 83 6.26 7.83 4.37
N SER A 84 6.34 7.19 5.54
CA SER A 84 7.58 6.57 6.04
C SER A 84 8.08 5.43 5.16
N LEU A 85 7.16 4.77 4.46
CA LEU A 85 7.46 3.67 3.53
C LEU A 85 8.02 4.15 2.20
N ILE A 86 7.59 5.35 1.77
CA ILE A 86 7.91 5.93 0.47
C ILE A 86 9.18 6.78 0.57
N VAL A 87 9.44 7.40 1.73
CA VAL A 87 10.66 8.18 1.98
C VAL A 87 11.73 7.26 2.61
N LYS A 88 12.37 6.43 1.79
CA LYS A 88 13.62 5.72 2.16
C LYS A 88 14.85 6.55 1.78
#